data_AF-A0A1Y2D8L9-F1
#
_entry.id   AF-A0A1Y2D8L9-F1
#
_cell.length_a   1.000
_cell.length_b   1.000
_cell.length_c   1.000
_cell.angle_alpha   90.00
_cell.angle_beta   90.00
_cell.angle_gamma   90.00
#
_symmetry.space_group_name_H-M   'P 1'
#
loop_
_entity.id
_entity.type
_entity.pdbx_description
1 polymer ?
#
loop_
_entity_poly.entity_id
_entity_poly.type
_entity_poly.pdbx_seq_one_letter_code
_entity_poly.pdbx_strand_id
1 'polypeptide(L)'
;MKCSIILLLFIQIIYVLAKKEQTTTEKKEVLVINIEISGVDQVISSKREATMIKFTGTVDHPNFKGTVLTGGVDTQFQENDKKRTLSARYMIEGTDAEGQECKIFVENNGLSDTPTSMVSQTYPRIVTNCKSLEYLEEANLTGTLEMQGMMGVIIRIYDEGTPSKAKKGKNQKCWSIDLGFECCQRCKNN
;
A
#
# COMPACT_ATOMS: atom_id res chain seq x y z
N MET A 1 -36.55 -40.95 -23.24
CA MET A 1 -35.19 -40.45 -22.89
C MET A 1 -34.92 -39.05 -23.47
N LYS A 2 -35.80 -38.05 -23.26
CA LYS A 2 -35.56 -36.66 -23.73
C LYS A 2 -35.62 -35.60 -22.60
N CYS A 3 -36.08 -35.98 -21.40
CA CYS A 3 -36.24 -35.06 -20.27
C CYS A 3 -34.94 -34.84 -19.46
N SER A 4 -34.04 -35.84 -19.41
CA SER A 4 -32.83 -35.78 -18.56
C SER A 4 -31.72 -34.87 -19.11
N ILE A 5 -31.65 -34.67 -20.42
CA ILE A 5 -30.59 -33.86 -21.05
C ILE A 5 -30.89 -32.36 -20.91
N ILE A 6 -32.17 -31.99 -20.97
CA ILE A 6 -32.61 -30.60 -20.81
C ILE A 6 -32.29 -30.12 -19.39
N LEU A 7 -32.59 -30.93 -18.36
CA LEU A 7 -32.31 -30.59 -16.96
C LEU A 7 -30.80 -30.37 -16.70
N LEU A 8 -29.94 -31.22 -17.29
CA LEU A 8 -28.48 -31.07 -17.16
C LEU A 8 -27.96 -29.80 -17.84
N LEU A 9 -28.48 -29.45 -19.01
CA LEU A 9 -28.12 -28.20 -19.69
C LEU A 9 -28.58 -26.97 -18.91
N PHE A 10 -29.79 -26.99 -18.32
CA PHE A 10 -30.26 -25.91 -17.46
C PHE A 10 -29.41 -25.76 -16.19
N ILE A 11 -29.00 -26.87 -15.55
CA ILE A 11 -28.10 -26.82 -14.39
C ILE A 11 -26.72 -26.26 -14.80
N GLN A 12 -26.19 -26.64 -15.96
CA GLN A 12 -24.92 -26.12 -16.46
C GLN A 12 -25.01 -24.61 -16.75
N ILE A 13 -26.12 -24.16 -17.34
CA ILE A 13 -26.38 -22.74 -17.64
C ILE A 13 -26.53 -21.95 -16.32
N ILE A 14 -27.30 -22.44 -15.34
CA ILE A 14 -27.43 -21.81 -14.02
C ILE A 14 -26.06 -21.75 -13.32
N TYR A 15 -25.25 -22.80 -13.40
CA TYR A 15 -23.90 -22.83 -12.82
C TYR A 15 -22.94 -21.83 -13.49
N VAL A 16 -23.05 -21.65 -14.81
CA VAL A 16 -22.27 -20.63 -15.55
C VAL A 16 -22.75 -19.22 -15.21
N LEU A 17 -24.06 -18.99 -15.10
CA LEU A 17 -24.63 -17.69 -14.73
C LEU A 17 -24.32 -17.31 -13.27
N ALA A 18 -24.28 -18.29 -12.36
CA ALA A 18 -23.93 -18.07 -10.94
C ALA A 18 -22.44 -17.77 -10.71
N LYS A 19 -21.56 -17.97 -11.70
CA LYS A 19 -20.12 -17.70 -11.59
C LYS A 19 -19.70 -16.28 -11.98
N LYS A 20 -20.63 -15.39 -12.37
CA LYS A 20 -20.29 -14.07 -12.94
C LYS A 20 -20.54 -12.86 -12.03
N GLU A 21 -20.60 -13.04 -10.73
CA GLU A 21 -20.45 -11.93 -9.77
C GLU A 21 -19.06 -11.96 -9.14
N GLN A 22 -18.06 -11.63 -9.95
CA GLN A 22 -16.81 -11.08 -9.42
C GLN A 22 -17.07 -9.61 -9.11
N THR A 23 -17.46 -9.32 -7.88
CA THR A 23 -17.45 -7.97 -7.33
C THR A 23 -15.98 -7.56 -7.17
N THR A 24 -15.39 -7.01 -8.23
CA THR A 24 -14.19 -6.20 -8.12
C THR A 24 -14.54 -4.98 -7.29
N THR A 25 -14.12 -4.96 -6.02
CA THR A 25 -14.11 -3.73 -5.23
C THR A 25 -13.24 -2.73 -5.98
N GLU A 26 -13.84 -1.64 -6.43
CA GLU A 26 -13.12 -0.60 -7.16
C GLU A 26 -12.21 0.15 -6.17
N LYS A 27 -10.90 0.08 -6.42
CA LYS A 27 -9.87 0.76 -5.66
C LYS A 27 -9.99 2.27 -5.85
N LYS A 28 -10.10 3.03 -4.76
CA LYS A 28 -10.29 4.49 -4.78
C LYS A 28 -8.97 5.21 -4.54
N GLU A 29 -8.56 6.10 -5.44
CA GLU A 29 -7.42 7.00 -5.19
C GLU A 29 -7.78 8.01 -4.10
N VAL A 30 -6.93 8.15 -3.08
CA VAL A 30 -7.20 9.00 -1.91
C VAL A 30 -6.20 10.13 -1.75
N LEU A 31 -4.94 9.94 -2.19
CA LEU A 31 -3.88 10.95 -2.17
C LEU A 31 -2.94 10.76 -3.37
N VAL A 32 -2.44 11.88 -3.91
CA VAL A 32 -1.40 11.93 -4.95
C VAL A 32 -0.32 12.88 -4.48
N ILE A 33 0.88 12.34 -4.27
CA ILE A 33 2.00 13.04 -3.64
C ILE A 33 3.12 13.17 -4.67
N ASN A 34 3.41 14.41 -5.07
CA ASN A 34 4.51 14.74 -5.97
C ASN A 34 5.76 14.99 -5.13
N ILE A 35 6.69 14.04 -5.18
CA ILE A 35 7.93 14.05 -4.40
C ILE A 35 9.06 14.66 -5.22
N GLU A 36 9.86 15.51 -4.57
CA GLU A 36 11.10 16.05 -5.09
C GLU A 36 12.26 15.58 -4.21
N ILE A 37 13.16 14.80 -4.79
CA ILE A 37 14.35 14.29 -4.11
C ILE A 37 15.32 15.47 -3.87
N SER A 38 15.72 15.64 -2.62
CA SER A 38 16.62 16.72 -2.19
C SER A 38 18.03 16.23 -1.83
N GLY A 39 18.21 14.92 -1.67
CA GLY A 39 19.53 14.35 -1.42
C GLY A 39 19.51 12.84 -1.27
N VAL A 40 20.68 12.23 -1.43
CA VAL A 40 20.89 10.79 -1.27
C VAL A 40 22.16 10.58 -0.46
N ASP A 41 22.04 9.85 0.65
CA ASP A 41 23.19 9.30 1.39
C ASP A 41 23.18 7.78 1.21
N GLN A 42 24.33 7.19 0.90
CA GLN A 42 24.41 5.77 0.57
C GLN A 42 25.63 5.11 1.21
N VAL A 43 25.42 3.89 1.71
CA VAL A 43 26.48 2.99 2.15
C VAL A 43 26.36 1.70 1.36
N ILE A 44 27.41 1.38 0.60
CA ILE A 44 27.54 0.11 -0.13
C ILE A 44 28.71 -0.67 0.46
N SER A 45 28.46 -1.93 0.79
CA SER A 45 29.47 -2.91 1.18
C SER A 45 29.46 -4.08 0.20
N SER A 46 30.38 -5.03 0.38
CA SER A 46 30.41 -6.25 -0.44
C SER A 46 29.16 -7.13 -0.31
N LYS A 47 28.29 -6.90 0.69
CA LYS A 47 27.11 -7.73 0.97
C LYS A 47 25.80 -6.98 1.09
N ARG A 48 25.85 -5.68 1.36
CA ARG A 48 24.68 -4.89 1.76
C ARG A 48 24.77 -3.49 1.20
N GLU A 49 23.61 -2.97 0.84
CA GLU A 49 23.38 -1.60 0.43
C GLU A 49 22.31 -0.99 1.36
N ALA A 50 22.58 0.21 1.88
CA ALA A 50 21.62 1.03 2.58
C ALA A 50 21.64 2.44 1.97
N THR A 51 20.46 2.93 1.60
CA THR A 51 20.29 4.22 0.91
C THR A 51 19.23 5.03 1.65
N MET A 52 19.57 6.26 2.02
CA MET A 52 18.64 7.24 2.57
C MET A 52 18.37 8.32 1.52
N ILE A 53 17.14 8.39 1.03
CA ILE A 53 16.69 9.37 0.06
C ILE A 53 15.90 10.44 0.81
N LYS A 54 16.46 11.63 0.90
CA LYS A 54 15.81 12.81 1.49
C LYS A 54 14.94 13.45 0.44
N PHE A 55 13.76 13.92 0.84
CA PHE A 55 12.84 14.54 -0.11
C PHE A 55 11.94 15.59 0.55
N THR A 56 11.38 16.43 -0.31
CA THR A 56 10.21 17.27 -0.06
C THR A 56 9.12 16.90 -1.06
N GLY A 57 8.01 17.63 -1.10
CA GLY A 57 6.96 17.38 -2.09
C GLY A 57 5.69 18.16 -1.82
N THR A 58 4.72 17.99 -2.71
CA THR A 58 3.40 18.60 -2.63
C THR A 58 2.31 17.57 -2.85
N VAL A 59 1.13 17.83 -2.29
CA VAL A 59 -0.08 17.06 -2.54
C VAL A 59 -1.07 17.97 -3.24
N ASP A 60 -1.57 17.54 -4.39
CA ASP A 60 -2.66 18.18 -5.11
C ASP A 60 -3.72 17.13 -5.46
N HIS A 61 -4.65 16.92 -4.54
CA HIS A 61 -5.73 15.94 -4.70
C HIS A 61 -7.06 16.54 -4.20
N PRO A 62 -8.23 16.16 -4.76
CA PRO A 62 -9.52 16.68 -4.31
C PRO A 62 -9.80 16.48 -2.81
N ASN A 63 -9.23 15.44 -2.19
CA ASN A 63 -9.39 15.17 -0.76
C ASN A 63 -8.47 16.02 0.14
N PHE A 64 -7.33 16.48 -0.39
CA PHE A 64 -6.30 17.15 0.40
C PHE A 64 -5.30 17.89 -0.50
N LYS A 65 -4.95 19.12 -0.11
CA LYS A 65 -3.90 19.92 -0.75
C LYS A 65 -2.89 20.35 0.30
N GLY A 66 -1.59 20.17 0.05
CA GLY A 66 -0.58 20.48 1.07
C GLY A 66 0.85 20.30 0.61
N THR A 67 1.77 20.36 1.57
CA THR A 67 3.22 20.25 1.36
C THR A 67 3.82 19.25 2.34
N VAL A 68 4.76 18.45 1.87
CA VAL A 68 5.54 17.54 2.70
C VAL A 68 6.48 18.38 3.57
N LEU A 69 6.39 18.20 4.88
CA LEU A 69 7.27 18.86 5.84
C LEU A 69 8.73 18.43 5.64
N THR A 70 9.65 19.32 6.00
CA THR A 70 11.07 19.00 5.99
C THR A 70 11.37 17.81 6.91
N GLY A 71 12.30 16.96 6.49
CA GLY A 71 12.68 15.75 7.23
C GLY A 71 12.08 14.44 6.68
N GLY A 72 11.34 14.48 5.57
CA GLY A 72 10.94 13.28 4.85
C GLY A 72 12.15 12.48 4.35
N VAL A 73 12.19 11.19 4.69
CA VAL A 73 13.25 10.27 4.28
C VAL A 73 12.68 8.91 3.91
N ASP A 74 13.14 8.37 2.79
CA ASP A 74 13.00 6.96 2.40
C ASP A 74 14.30 6.21 2.70
N THR A 75 14.21 5.16 3.50
CA THR A 75 15.32 4.24 3.76
C THR A 75 15.13 2.96 2.97
N GLN A 76 16.00 2.75 2.00
CA GLN A 76 16.06 1.52 1.22
C GLN A 76 17.19 0.63 1.73
N PHE A 77 16.94 -0.68 1.77
CA PHE A 77 17.93 -1.66 2.21
C PHE A 77 17.88 -2.91 1.33
N GLN A 78 19.06 -3.44 1.03
CA GLN A 78 19.22 -4.68 0.29
C GLN A 78 20.44 -5.47 0.79
N GLU A 79 20.30 -6.79 0.89
CA GLU A 79 21.40 -7.70 1.25
C GLU A 79 21.60 -8.74 0.15
N ASN A 80 22.72 -8.67 -0.57
CA ASN A 80 23.06 -9.52 -1.72
C ASN A 80 21.86 -9.66 -2.69
N ASP A 81 21.60 -10.88 -3.15
CA ASP A 81 20.49 -11.24 -4.03
C ASP A 81 19.15 -11.39 -3.27
N LYS A 82 18.98 -10.72 -2.13
CA LYS A 82 17.66 -10.62 -1.48
C LYS A 82 16.87 -9.45 -2.07
N LYS A 83 15.54 -9.52 -1.88
CA LYS A 83 14.62 -8.44 -2.21
C LYS A 83 14.99 -7.15 -1.48
N ARG A 84 14.79 -6.03 -2.15
CA ARG A 84 14.99 -4.69 -1.61
C ARG A 84 13.76 -4.28 -0.80
N THR A 85 13.99 -3.70 0.38
CA THR A 85 12.95 -3.07 1.19
C THR A 85 13.02 -1.56 1.02
N LEU A 86 11.85 -0.91 1.10
CA LEU A 86 11.66 0.53 1.07
C LEU A 86 10.86 0.90 2.34
N SER A 87 11.26 1.98 3.04
CA SER A 87 10.56 2.48 4.22
C SER A 87 10.68 4.00 4.29
N ALA A 88 9.66 4.69 3.81
CA ALA A 88 9.57 6.14 3.84
C ALA A 88 8.74 6.63 5.02
N ARG A 89 9.22 7.65 5.72
CA ARG A 89 8.48 8.32 6.80
C ARG A 89 8.52 9.82 6.59
N TYR A 90 7.34 10.44 6.59
CA TYR A 90 7.19 11.86 6.34
C TYR A 90 5.87 12.37 6.90
N MET A 91 5.77 13.69 7.07
CA MET A 91 4.54 14.37 7.43
C MET A 91 4.15 15.34 6.32
N ILE A 92 2.86 15.54 6.14
CA ILE A 92 2.28 16.48 5.20
C ILE A 92 1.41 17.44 6.01
N GLU A 93 1.53 18.74 5.76
CA GLU A 93 0.62 19.74 6.31
C GLU A 93 -0.12 20.45 5.19
N GLY A 94 -1.38 20.80 5.43
CA GLY A 94 -2.24 21.34 4.39
C GLY A 94 -3.70 21.41 4.81
N THR A 95 -4.58 21.36 3.81
CA THR A 95 -6.01 21.59 3.96
C THR A 95 -6.81 20.47 3.31
N ASP A 96 -7.83 19.97 3.99
CA ASP A 96 -8.77 18.98 3.43
C ASP A 96 -9.82 19.57 2.49
N ALA A 97 -10.69 18.70 1.97
CA ALA A 97 -11.79 19.07 1.09
C ALA A 97 -12.81 20.03 1.73
N GLU A 98 -12.89 20.04 3.07
CA GLU A 98 -13.76 20.89 3.88
C GLU A 98 -13.10 22.23 4.26
N GLY A 99 -11.87 22.47 3.81
CA GLY A 99 -11.14 23.70 4.10
C GLY A 99 -10.50 23.75 5.49
N GLN A 100 -10.39 22.62 6.19
CA GLN A 100 -9.76 22.54 7.52
C GLN A 100 -8.27 22.27 7.40
N GLU A 101 -7.46 23.02 8.17
CA GLU A 101 -6.04 22.75 8.28
C GLU A 101 -5.79 21.50 9.14
N CYS A 102 -5.01 20.58 8.59
CA CYS A 102 -4.70 19.31 9.24
C CYS A 102 -3.34 18.77 8.76
N LYS A 103 -2.86 17.71 9.42
CA LYS A 103 -1.59 17.05 9.15
C LYS A 103 -1.79 15.56 8.98
N ILE A 104 -0.99 14.98 8.09
CA ILE A 104 -0.98 13.55 7.77
C ILE A 104 0.45 13.04 7.95
N PHE A 105 0.66 12.11 8.87
CA PHE A 105 1.86 11.30 8.93
C PHE A 105 1.69 10.06 8.03
N VAL A 106 2.72 9.75 7.26
CA VAL A 106 2.74 8.57 6.39
C VAL A 106 3.99 7.74 6.70
N GLU A 107 3.79 6.49 7.09
CA GLU A 107 4.80 5.44 7.00
C GLU A 107 4.51 4.58 5.77
N ASN A 108 5.34 4.68 4.74
CA ASN A 108 5.16 3.98 3.48
C ASN A 108 6.20 2.88 3.31
N ASN A 109 5.80 1.62 3.46
CA ASN A 109 6.70 0.48 3.34
C ASN A 109 6.48 -0.27 2.03
N GLY A 110 7.54 -0.84 1.45
CA GLY A 110 7.45 -1.66 0.26
C GLY A 110 8.53 -2.74 0.19
N LEU A 111 8.28 -3.75 -0.64
CA LEU A 111 9.19 -4.87 -0.88
C LEU A 111 9.23 -5.14 -2.38
N SER A 112 10.42 -5.32 -2.93
CA SER A 112 10.56 -5.62 -4.35
C SER A 112 10.05 -7.04 -4.69
N ASP A 113 9.53 -7.21 -5.90
CA ASP A 113 9.07 -8.51 -6.38
C ASP A 113 10.22 -9.48 -6.60
N THR A 114 11.34 -8.98 -7.10
CA THR A 114 12.58 -9.74 -7.30
C THR A 114 13.77 -8.99 -6.69
N PRO A 115 14.92 -9.64 -6.50
CA PRO A 115 16.14 -8.98 -6.05
C PRO A 115 16.64 -7.86 -6.98
N THR A 116 16.26 -7.91 -8.26
CA THR A 116 16.71 -6.95 -9.28
C THR A 116 15.68 -5.89 -9.62
N SER A 117 14.42 -6.07 -9.20
CA SER A 117 13.35 -5.12 -9.47
C SER A 117 13.36 -3.97 -8.47
N MET A 118 12.89 -2.80 -8.91
CA MET A 118 12.51 -1.73 -7.99
C MET A 118 11.25 -2.12 -7.21
N VAL A 119 10.97 -1.40 -6.13
CA VAL A 119 9.68 -1.46 -5.44
C VAL A 119 8.65 -0.74 -6.31
N SER A 120 7.60 -1.45 -6.72
CA SER A 120 6.51 -0.93 -7.55
C SER A 120 5.23 -0.68 -6.74
N GLN A 121 5.02 -1.48 -5.68
CA GLN A 121 3.88 -1.41 -4.78
C GLN A 121 4.33 -1.20 -3.34
N THR A 122 3.56 -0.38 -2.62
CA THR A 122 3.80 -0.03 -1.23
C THR A 122 2.53 -0.18 -0.40
N TYR A 123 2.67 -0.15 0.92
CA TYR A 123 1.62 -0.35 1.91
C TYR A 123 1.72 0.80 2.94
N PRO A 124 1.06 1.93 2.66
CA PRO A 124 1.05 3.08 3.56
C PRO A 124 0.31 2.77 4.86
N ARG A 125 0.81 3.33 5.96
CA ARG A 125 0.07 3.51 7.21
C ARG A 125 -0.02 5.00 7.49
N ILE A 126 -1.23 5.44 7.82
CA ILE A 126 -1.54 6.86 8.01
C ILE A 126 -1.91 7.11 9.47
N VAL A 127 -1.46 8.26 9.99
CA VAL A 127 -1.99 8.89 11.20
C VAL A 127 -2.33 10.33 10.84
N THR A 128 -3.52 10.81 11.19
CA THR A 128 -4.01 12.11 10.76
C THR A 128 -4.93 12.75 11.79
N ASN A 129 -4.79 14.05 12.00
CA ASN A 129 -5.79 14.83 12.74
C ASN A 129 -6.87 15.43 11.82
N CYS A 130 -6.90 15.00 10.56
CA CYS A 130 -7.82 15.49 9.57
C CYS A 130 -9.14 14.74 9.62
N LYS A 131 -10.23 15.41 10.01
CA LYS A 131 -11.47 14.71 10.35
C LYS A 131 -12.11 14.00 9.16
N SER A 132 -12.05 14.57 7.95
CA SER A 132 -12.58 13.93 6.75
C SER A 132 -11.74 12.75 6.23
N LEU A 133 -10.50 12.62 6.70
CA LEU A 133 -9.56 11.57 6.32
C LEU A 133 -9.21 10.61 7.46
N GLU A 134 -9.81 10.78 8.64
CA GLU A 134 -9.57 9.94 9.84
C GLU A 134 -9.79 8.45 9.54
N TYR A 135 -10.71 8.12 8.63
CA TYR A 135 -10.96 6.74 8.22
C TYR A 135 -9.74 6.05 7.58
N LEU A 136 -8.76 6.80 7.07
CA LEU A 136 -7.54 6.26 6.47
C LEU A 136 -6.62 5.58 7.48
N GLU A 137 -6.75 5.86 8.78
CA GLU A 137 -5.96 5.20 9.83
C GLU A 137 -6.28 3.71 9.95
N GLU A 138 -7.52 3.33 9.59
CA GLU A 138 -8.01 1.94 9.65
C GLU A 138 -8.21 1.31 8.26
N ALA A 139 -8.07 2.10 7.19
CA ALA A 139 -8.29 1.65 5.82
C ALA A 139 -7.22 0.66 5.34
N ASN A 140 -7.60 -0.20 4.38
CA ASN A 140 -6.65 -1.07 3.71
C ASN A 140 -5.99 -0.31 2.55
N LEU A 141 -4.80 0.24 2.80
CA LEU A 141 -4.12 1.11 1.86
C LEU A 141 -3.07 0.38 1.04
N THR A 142 -2.99 0.75 -0.23
CA THR A 142 -1.83 0.44 -1.08
C THR A 142 -1.34 1.70 -1.77
N GLY A 143 -0.08 1.70 -2.19
CA GLY A 143 0.49 2.78 -2.97
C GLY A 143 1.26 2.30 -4.19
N THR A 144 1.31 3.13 -5.23
CA THR A 144 2.16 2.93 -6.41
C THR A 144 3.19 4.03 -6.51
N LEU A 145 4.33 3.72 -7.13
CA LEU A 145 5.45 4.63 -7.35
C LEU A 145 5.64 4.81 -8.86
N GLU A 146 5.65 6.06 -9.33
CA GLU A 146 5.94 6.41 -10.71
C GLU A 146 7.11 7.41 -10.75
N MET A 147 8.15 7.12 -11.53
CA MET A 147 9.27 8.06 -11.67
C MET A 147 8.90 9.21 -12.60
N GLN A 148 9.22 10.43 -12.16
CA GLN A 148 9.01 11.65 -12.92
C GLN A 148 10.34 12.38 -13.12
N GLY A 149 10.95 12.17 -14.28
CA GLY A 149 12.29 12.70 -14.56
C GLY A 149 13.37 12.09 -13.66
N MET A 150 14.46 12.82 -13.43
CA MET A 150 15.61 12.30 -12.68
C MET A 150 15.47 12.42 -11.15
N MET A 151 14.70 13.40 -10.67
CA MET A 151 14.62 13.75 -9.25
C MET A 151 13.18 13.73 -8.71
N GLY A 152 12.19 13.38 -9.53
CA GLY A 152 10.78 13.38 -9.15
C GLY A 152 10.22 11.96 -9.00
N VAL A 153 9.31 11.79 -8.04
CA VAL A 153 8.53 10.55 -7.86
C VAL A 153 7.08 10.93 -7.57
N ILE A 154 6.13 10.32 -8.26
CA ILE A 154 4.71 10.42 -7.92
C ILE A 154 4.33 9.20 -7.11
N ILE A 155 3.81 9.43 -5.90
CA ILE A 155 3.22 8.39 -5.06
C ILE A 155 1.70 8.54 -5.13
N ARG A 156 1.01 7.48 -5.53
CA ARG A 156 -0.46 7.42 -5.49
C ARG A 156 -0.88 6.47 -4.39
N ILE A 157 -1.67 6.94 -3.44
CA ILE A 157 -2.22 6.12 -2.35
C ILE A 157 -3.68 5.86 -2.64
N TYR A 158 -4.09 4.62 -2.39
CA TYR A 158 -5.42 4.13 -2.67
C TYR A 158 -6.00 3.41 -1.47
N ASP A 159 -7.31 3.57 -1.28
CA ASP A 159 -8.13 2.73 -0.43
C ASP A 159 -8.67 1.56 -1.25
N GLU A 160 -8.31 0.34 -0.86
CA GLU A 160 -8.81 -0.89 -1.49
C GLU A 160 -10.27 -1.20 -1.10
N GLY A 161 -10.84 -0.41 -0.19
CA GLY A 161 -12.17 -0.62 0.39
C GLY A 161 -12.20 -1.80 1.36
N THR A 162 -13.37 -2.05 1.97
CA THR A 162 -13.55 -3.26 2.77
C THR A 162 -13.47 -4.49 1.87
N PRO A 163 -12.71 -5.54 2.25
CA PRO A 163 -12.79 -6.82 1.54
C PRO A 163 -14.25 -7.26 1.51
N SER A 164 -14.82 -7.43 0.31
CA SER A 164 -16.13 -8.07 0.17
C SER A 164 -16.04 -9.40 0.92
N LYS A 165 -16.95 -9.64 1.87
CA LYS A 165 -16.87 -10.79 2.80
C LYS A 165 -16.56 -12.06 2.02
N ALA A 166 -15.30 -12.49 2.04
CA ALA A 166 -14.92 -13.79 1.54
C ALA A 166 -15.72 -14.79 2.37
N LYS A 167 -16.56 -15.61 1.72
CA LYS A 167 -17.24 -16.72 2.38
C LYS A 167 -16.15 -17.51 3.09
N LYS A 168 -16.17 -17.50 4.44
CA LYS A 168 -15.20 -18.21 5.29
C LYS A 168 -15.19 -19.69 4.90
N GLY A 169 -14.29 -20.06 3.99
CA GLY A 169 -13.85 -21.43 3.82
C GLY A 169 -13.03 -21.78 5.05
N LYS A 170 -13.43 -22.82 5.77
CA LYS A 170 -12.69 -23.35 6.92
C LYS A 170 -11.30 -23.77 6.45
N ASN A 171 -10.32 -22.88 6.62
CA ASN A 171 -8.86 -23.08 6.67
C ASN A 171 -8.17 -21.80 6.19
N GLN A 172 -8.30 -20.72 6.96
CA GLN A 172 -7.52 -19.51 6.72
C GLN A 172 -6.33 -19.52 7.67
N LYS A 173 -5.15 -19.90 7.16
CA LYS A 173 -3.88 -19.60 7.82
C LYS A 173 -3.74 -18.09 7.93
N CYS A 174 -3.46 -17.60 9.13
CA CYS A 174 -3.07 -16.21 9.36
C CYS A 174 -1.85 -15.89 8.49
N TRP A 175 -1.95 -14.85 7.67
CA TRP A 175 -0.78 -14.20 7.11
C TRP A 175 -0.39 -13.09 8.09
N SER A 176 0.40 -13.42 9.12
CA SER A 176 1.26 -12.42 9.73
C SER A 176 2.40 -12.18 8.74
N ILE A 177 2.40 -11.03 8.08
CA ILE A 177 3.64 -10.49 7.53
C ILE A 177 4.35 -9.88 8.73
N ASP A 178 4.99 -10.75 9.52
CA ASP A 178 6.01 -10.33 10.45
C ASP A 178 7.19 -9.86 9.60
N LEU A 179 7.24 -8.56 9.33
CA LEU A 179 8.51 -7.88 9.11
C LEU A 179 9.36 -8.22 10.33
N GLY A 180 10.43 -8.99 10.12
CA GLY A 180 11.17 -9.70 11.15
C GLY A 180 11.72 -8.81 12.27
N PHE A 181 10.85 -8.51 13.23
CA PHE A 181 11.20 -8.21 14.61
C PHE A 181 10.78 -9.45 15.40
N GLU A 182 11.77 -10.18 15.91
CA GLU A 182 11.55 -11.27 16.85
C GLU A 182 10.76 -10.77 18.06
N CYS A 183 9.45 -11.01 18.08
CA CYS A 183 8.72 -11.02 19.34
C CYS A 183 8.92 -12.39 19.97
N CYS A 184 10.04 -12.51 20.69
CA CYS A 184 10.26 -13.59 21.64
C CYS A 184 9.19 -13.50 22.73
N GLN A 185 8.17 -14.37 22.70
CA GLN A 185 7.78 -15.27 23.80
C GLN A 185 6.31 -15.76 23.70
N ARG A 186 6.18 -17.10 23.81
CA ARG A 186 5.27 -17.77 24.75
C ARG A 186 3.77 -17.61 24.53
N CYS A 187 3.23 -18.41 23.61
CA CYS A 187 1.87 -18.95 23.71
C CYS A 187 1.89 -20.47 23.43
N LYS A 188 2.42 -21.23 24.39
CA LYS A 188 1.97 -22.62 24.63
C LYS A 188 1.35 -22.63 26.03
N ASN A 189 0.14 -23.18 26.10
CA ASN A 189 -0.70 -23.45 27.28
C ASN A 189 -1.78 -22.39 27.56
N ASN A 190 -2.96 -22.57 26.97
CA ASN A 190 -4.16 -23.06 27.65
C ASN A 190 -5.24 -23.42 26.63
#